data_AF-M0QL92-F1
#
_entry.id   AF-M0QL92-F1
#
_cell.length_a   1.000
_cell.length_b   1.000
_cell.length_c   1.000
_cell.angle_alpha   90.00
_cell.angle_beta   90.00
_cell.angle_gamma   90.00
#
_symmetry.space_group_name_H-M   'P 1'
#
loop_
_entity.id
_entity.type
_entity.pdbx_description
1 polymer ?
#
loop_
_entity_poly.entity_id
_entity_poly.type
_entity_poly.pdbx_seq_one_letter_code
_entity_poly.pdbx_strand_id
1 'polypeptide(L)'
;MDQFKQAFEQASDTPDVPFTIDPAPAPAVPDQSERLSALNAQIAQLLAQRAPAGWRHLGAVIALTPTHRASRLAFDVDGQAVRVPVPDEVWPLLAEQRDIAATVPAGPWLRLLVDLTPQGQLSVSYDYGDEPYGEEFLFPAEAYRADLQRYGDRRLPLWLAAHTFQEGRQLRTPQVAAERARIDSARGVSPTSGDDDFPPLHDVWTRWAAISSVFVALQSPSGPRILPATGWFEGNQRSGATLVRLPGDRAILSGGVWDARELADAYLSGGSLPDLYRGAPAWVTNVTLNNRIEGGLLTFCYWYSDGHWFKGDSPPSDECADAVPAFWAADVTADVIARVLADNPSETLTVTANAFVSACESGTVTRTLVESLFAPADRFDIDWALNQLSMAGCYRE
;
A
#
# COMPACT_ATOMS: atom_id res chain seq x y z
N MET A 1 29.91 4.98 -7.19
CA MET A 1 29.71 4.80 -5.73
C MET A 1 28.38 5.38 -5.25
N ASP A 2 27.73 6.26 -6.02
CA ASP A 2 26.42 6.86 -5.66
C ASP A 2 25.17 6.09 -6.12
N GLN A 3 25.26 5.17 -7.09
CA GLN A 3 24.07 4.39 -7.52
C GLN A 3 23.68 3.24 -6.58
N PHE A 4 24.60 2.79 -5.71
CA PHE A 4 24.30 1.75 -4.70
C PHE A 4 23.78 2.36 -3.38
N LYS A 5 24.14 3.62 -3.11
CA LYS A 5 23.59 4.43 -2.01
C LYS A 5 22.22 5.00 -2.37
N GLN A 6 21.96 5.40 -3.62
CA GLN A 6 20.66 5.94 -4.04
C GLN A 6 19.50 4.92 -4.03
N ALA A 7 19.77 3.61 -4.01
CA ALA A 7 18.74 2.58 -3.78
C ALA A 7 18.43 2.38 -2.27
N PHE A 8 19.19 3.04 -1.38
CA PHE A 8 19.06 2.93 0.08
C PHE A 8 18.88 4.30 0.78
N GLU A 9 19.17 5.42 0.11
CA GLU A 9 19.16 6.80 0.66
C GLU A 9 18.04 7.71 0.10
N GLN A 10 17.05 7.19 -0.63
CA GLN A 10 15.80 7.94 -0.88
C GLN A 10 14.78 7.77 0.25
N ALA A 11 15.18 8.19 1.45
CA ALA A 11 14.29 8.53 2.55
C ALA A 11 14.85 9.83 3.18
N SER A 12 14.41 10.96 2.64
CA SER A 12 14.83 12.29 3.10
C SER A 12 14.17 12.63 4.44
N ASP A 13 15.00 13.12 5.36
CA ASP A 13 14.67 13.87 6.56
C ASP A 13 13.56 14.92 6.36
N THR A 14 12.40 14.70 6.96
CA THR A 14 11.93 15.40 8.19
C THR A 14 10.66 14.67 8.67
N PRO A 15 10.62 14.12 9.90
CA PRO A 15 9.49 13.30 10.34
C PRO A 15 8.35 14.16 10.91
N ASP A 16 7.20 14.14 10.23
CA ASP A 16 5.89 14.46 10.84
C ASP A 16 5.16 13.19 11.33
N VAL A 17 5.94 12.15 11.64
CA VAL A 17 5.43 10.96 12.33
C VAL A 17 5.37 11.31 13.82
N PRO A 18 4.22 11.21 14.51
CA PRO A 18 4.24 11.15 15.95
C PRO A 18 5.04 9.90 16.31
N PHE A 19 6.27 10.10 16.82
CA PHE A 19 7.05 9.06 17.48
C PHE A 19 6.22 8.54 18.66
N THR A 20 5.42 7.51 18.41
CA THR A 20 4.93 6.65 19.48
C THR A 20 6.10 5.76 19.83
N ILE A 21 6.83 6.14 20.88
CA ILE A 21 7.66 5.19 21.61
C ILE A 21 6.69 4.19 22.21
N ASP A 22 6.41 3.11 21.48
CA ASP A 22 5.78 1.95 22.09
C ASP A 22 6.65 1.53 23.28
N PRO A 23 6.03 1.14 24.41
CA PRO A 23 6.77 0.73 25.59
C PRO A 23 7.76 -0.36 25.17
N ALA A 24 9.03 -0.18 25.54
CA ALA A 24 10.09 -1.13 25.27
C ALA A 24 9.56 -2.55 25.52
N PRO A 25 9.70 -3.49 24.55
CA PRO A 25 9.25 -4.85 24.75
C PRO A 25 9.85 -5.35 26.07
N ALA A 26 9.05 -6.08 26.85
CA ALA A 26 9.52 -6.65 28.10
C ALA A 26 10.88 -7.30 27.86
N PRO A 27 11.92 -6.96 28.64
CA PRO A 27 13.27 -7.40 28.35
C PRO A 27 13.28 -8.92 28.25
N ALA A 28 13.84 -9.43 27.16
CA ALA A 28 14.12 -10.85 27.05
C ALA A 28 14.87 -11.29 28.32
N VAL A 29 14.58 -12.51 28.81
CA VAL A 29 15.34 -13.06 29.94
C VAL A 29 16.83 -13.00 29.55
N PRO A 30 17.74 -12.46 30.39
CA PRO A 30 19.11 -12.11 29.98
C PRO A 30 19.84 -13.22 29.19
N ASP A 31 19.64 -14.48 29.59
CA ASP A 31 20.17 -15.68 28.93
C ASP A 31 19.71 -15.86 27.47
N GLN A 32 18.44 -15.53 27.16
CA GLN A 32 17.90 -15.64 25.80
C GLN A 32 18.47 -14.58 24.85
N SER A 33 18.64 -13.34 25.33
CA SER A 33 19.20 -12.25 24.53
C SER A 33 20.68 -12.50 24.18
N GLU A 34 21.44 -13.02 25.14
CA GLU A 34 22.83 -13.42 24.93
C GLU A 34 22.91 -14.58 23.93
N ARG A 35 22.04 -15.58 24.05
CA ARG A 35 21.99 -16.72 23.12
C ARG A 35 21.61 -16.31 21.70
N LEU A 36 20.61 -15.43 21.53
CA LEU A 36 20.25 -14.88 20.21
C LEU A 36 21.42 -14.11 19.60
N SER A 37 22.13 -13.31 20.40
CA SER A 37 23.30 -12.56 19.94
C SER A 37 24.44 -13.48 19.52
N ALA A 38 24.70 -14.55 20.27
CA ALA A 38 25.70 -15.56 19.93
C ALA A 38 25.36 -16.29 18.63
N LEU A 39 24.10 -16.71 18.45
CA LEU A 39 23.64 -17.34 17.22
C LEU A 39 23.75 -16.40 16.02
N ASN A 40 23.37 -15.12 16.17
CA ASN A 40 23.50 -14.11 15.13
C ASN A 40 24.97 -13.93 14.70
N ALA A 41 25.90 -13.85 15.65
CA ALA A 41 27.33 -13.75 15.36
C ALA A 41 27.85 -15.00 14.64
N GLN A 42 27.44 -16.20 15.07
CA GLN A 42 27.84 -17.45 14.44
C GLN A 42 27.30 -17.57 13.01
N ILE A 43 26.03 -17.22 12.79
CA ILE A 43 25.41 -17.18 11.46
C ILE A 43 26.18 -16.20 10.56
N ALA A 44 26.42 -14.98 11.01
CA ALA A 44 27.16 -13.97 10.24
C ALA A 44 28.57 -14.44 9.87
N GLN A 45 29.27 -15.10 10.81
CA GLN A 45 30.60 -15.65 10.56
C GLN A 45 30.57 -16.75 9.49
N LEU A 46 29.59 -17.65 9.51
CA LEU A 46 29.45 -18.71 8.51
C LEU A 46 29.10 -18.14 7.13
N LEU A 47 28.23 -17.13 7.06
CA LEU A 47 27.93 -16.43 5.81
C LEU A 47 29.21 -15.78 5.24
N ALA A 48 30.02 -15.13 6.08
CA ALA A 48 31.27 -14.48 5.69
C ALA A 48 32.35 -15.45 5.18
N GLN A 49 32.30 -16.75 5.52
CA GLN A 49 33.23 -17.74 4.96
C GLN A 49 33.08 -17.93 3.44
N ARG A 50 31.96 -17.47 2.86
CA ARG A 50 31.72 -17.47 1.41
C ARG A 50 32.19 -16.19 0.72
N ALA A 51 32.77 -15.26 1.46
CA ALA A 51 33.15 -13.97 0.92
C ALA A 51 34.24 -14.10 -0.16
N PRO A 52 34.03 -13.54 -1.35
CA PRO A 52 35.08 -13.46 -2.36
C PRO A 52 36.20 -12.51 -1.89
N ALA A 53 37.39 -12.67 -2.45
CA ALA A 53 38.48 -11.74 -2.18
C ALA A 53 38.07 -10.30 -2.58
N GLY A 54 38.45 -9.31 -1.76
CA GLY A 54 38.19 -7.90 -2.04
C GLY A 54 36.75 -7.42 -1.73
N TRP A 55 35.92 -8.25 -1.10
CA TRP A 55 34.59 -7.83 -0.69
C TRP A 55 34.61 -6.65 0.29
N ARG A 56 33.61 -5.77 0.20
CA ARG A 56 33.47 -4.57 1.03
C ARG A 56 32.24 -4.60 1.93
N HIS A 57 31.23 -5.34 1.52
CA HIS A 57 29.97 -5.46 2.23
C HIS A 57 29.32 -6.81 1.94
N LEU A 58 28.72 -7.42 2.96
CA LEU A 58 27.84 -8.58 2.85
C LEU A 58 26.44 -8.12 3.21
N GLY A 59 25.47 -8.42 2.35
CA GLY A 59 24.05 -8.29 2.65
C GLY A 59 23.34 -9.63 2.47
N ALA A 60 22.56 -10.05 3.48
CA ALA A 60 21.74 -11.24 3.41
C ALA A 60 20.30 -10.93 3.82
N VAL A 61 19.34 -11.44 3.05
CA VAL A 61 17.92 -11.50 3.43
C VAL A 61 17.50 -12.96 3.42
N ILE A 62 16.97 -13.43 4.53
CA ILE A 62 16.62 -14.85 4.72
C ILE A 62 15.19 -14.94 5.24
N ALA A 63 14.33 -15.65 4.52
CA ALA A 63 12.98 -15.99 4.95
C ALA A 63 12.90 -17.48 5.29
N LEU A 64 12.22 -17.80 6.39
CA LEU A 64 12.13 -19.17 6.90
C LEU A 64 10.73 -19.44 7.46
N THR A 65 10.20 -20.61 7.13
CA THR A 65 9.06 -21.28 7.77
C THR A 65 9.48 -22.73 8.07
N PRO A 66 8.66 -23.55 8.76
CA PRO A 66 9.01 -24.94 9.01
C PRO A 66 9.14 -25.78 7.74
N THR A 67 8.49 -25.37 6.64
CA THR A 67 8.42 -26.14 5.40
C THR A 67 9.12 -25.48 4.21
N HIS A 68 9.38 -24.16 4.27
CA HIS A 68 9.96 -23.40 3.17
C HIS A 68 11.09 -22.49 3.65
N ARG A 69 12.07 -22.27 2.77
CA ARG A 69 13.19 -21.35 2.98
C ARG A 69 13.50 -20.61 1.69
N ALA A 70 13.85 -19.34 1.81
CA ALA A 70 14.37 -18.51 0.72
C ALA A 70 15.48 -17.62 1.26
N SER A 71 16.45 -17.32 0.42
CA SER A 71 17.56 -16.46 0.81
C SER A 71 18.18 -15.76 -0.38
N ARG A 72 18.55 -14.50 -0.16
CA ARG A 72 19.46 -13.76 -1.04
C ARG A 72 20.67 -13.36 -0.22
N LEU A 73 21.81 -13.97 -0.53
CA LEU A 73 23.11 -13.59 0.02
C LEU A 73 23.95 -12.99 -1.11
N ALA A 74 24.46 -11.78 -0.89
CA ALA A 74 25.29 -11.08 -1.85
C ALA A 74 26.45 -10.35 -1.17
N PHE A 75 27.55 -10.27 -1.91
CA PHE A 75 28.73 -9.49 -1.55
C PHE A 75 28.89 -8.33 -2.53
N ASP A 76 29.20 -7.13 -2.03
CA ASP A 76 29.72 -6.06 -2.87
C ASP A 76 31.23 -6.25 -3.08
N VAL A 77 31.64 -6.45 -4.34
CA VAL A 77 33.03 -6.51 -4.78
C VAL A 77 33.23 -5.41 -5.82
N ASP A 78 34.00 -4.38 -5.48
CA ASP A 78 34.30 -3.25 -6.37
C ASP A 78 33.05 -2.56 -6.97
N GLY A 79 31.93 -2.52 -6.25
CA GLY A 79 30.67 -1.91 -6.69
C GLY A 79 29.76 -2.86 -7.45
N GLN A 80 30.12 -4.15 -7.55
CA GLN A 80 29.33 -5.19 -8.18
C GLN A 80 28.80 -6.19 -7.15
N ALA A 81 27.51 -6.50 -7.24
CA ALA A 81 26.89 -7.48 -6.38
C ALA A 81 27.17 -8.92 -6.89
N VAL A 82 27.91 -9.70 -6.10
CA VAL A 82 28.18 -11.11 -6.35
C VAL A 82 27.26 -11.95 -5.46
N ARG A 83 26.27 -12.62 -6.06
CA ARG A 83 25.34 -13.51 -5.35
C ARG A 83 25.96 -14.89 -5.14
N VAL A 84 25.81 -15.43 -3.93
CA VAL A 84 26.25 -16.80 -3.60
C VAL A 84 25.18 -17.49 -2.75
N PRO A 85 25.09 -18.84 -2.77
CA PRO A 85 24.15 -19.56 -1.93
C PRO A 85 24.55 -19.51 -0.44
N VAL A 86 23.55 -19.48 0.43
CA VAL A 86 23.73 -19.64 1.88
C VAL A 86 24.26 -21.06 2.18
N PRO A 87 25.33 -21.21 3.00
CA PRO A 87 25.86 -22.53 3.38
C PRO A 87 24.81 -23.39 4.10
N ASP A 88 24.85 -24.71 3.89
CA ASP A 88 23.85 -25.61 4.46
C ASP A 88 23.89 -25.67 6.00
N GLU A 89 25.07 -25.42 6.58
CA GLU A 89 25.33 -25.38 8.01
C GLU A 89 24.62 -24.20 8.72
N VAL A 90 24.20 -23.18 7.96
CA VAL A 90 23.50 -22.01 8.52
C VAL A 90 22.04 -22.32 8.83
N TRP A 91 21.40 -23.23 8.10
CA TRP A 91 19.95 -23.49 8.25
C TRP A 91 19.54 -24.05 9.61
N PRO A 92 20.25 -25.03 10.21
CA PRO A 92 19.95 -25.48 11.56
C PRO A 92 20.08 -24.36 12.60
N LEU A 93 21.06 -23.47 12.44
CA LEU A 93 21.27 -22.32 13.34
C LEU A 93 20.15 -21.30 13.22
N LEU A 94 19.68 -21.02 11.99
CA LEU A 94 18.52 -20.14 11.76
C LEU A 94 17.25 -20.71 12.38
N ALA A 95 17.03 -22.03 12.25
CA ALA A 95 15.88 -22.69 12.87
C ALA A 95 15.94 -22.62 14.40
N GLU A 96 17.10 -22.90 15.01
CA GLU A 96 17.31 -22.76 16.46
C GLU A 96 17.10 -21.32 16.93
N GLN A 97 17.69 -20.36 16.23
CA GLN A 97 17.55 -18.94 16.53
C GLN A 97 16.07 -18.54 16.50
N ARG A 98 15.36 -18.94 15.45
CA ARG A 98 13.95 -18.61 15.26
C ARG A 98 13.05 -19.28 16.31
N ASP A 99 13.39 -20.49 16.75
CA ASP A 99 12.71 -21.16 17.87
C ASP A 99 12.90 -20.38 19.20
N ILE A 100 14.09 -19.80 19.44
CA ILE A 100 14.31 -18.93 20.61
C ILE A 100 13.57 -17.60 20.46
N ALA A 101 13.61 -17.00 19.26
CA ALA A 101 12.89 -15.76 18.96
C ALA A 101 11.37 -15.90 19.19
N ALA A 102 10.81 -17.09 18.94
CA ALA A 102 9.41 -17.37 19.24
C ALA A 102 9.04 -17.31 20.73
N THR A 103 10.03 -17.35 21.63
CA THR A 103 9.81 -17.31 23.09
C THR A 103 9.91 -15.91 23.69
N VAL A 104 10.37 -14.91 22.91
CA VAL A 104 10.43 -13.51 23.36
C VAL A 104 9.20 -12.73 22.88
N PRO A 105 8.86 -11.57 23.49
CA PRO A 105 7.62 -10.85 23.16
C PRO A 105 7.42 -10.47 21.69
N ALA A 106 8.51 -10.27 20.94
CA ALA A 106 8.46 -9.95 19.52
C ALA A 106 8.03 -11.14 18.64
N GLY A 107 8.19 -12.37 19.13
CA GLY A 107 7.86 -13.60 18.41
C GLY A 107 8.84 -13.96 17.29
N PRO A 108 8.54 -15.00 16.51
CA PRO A 108 9.41 -15.43 15.41
C PRO A 108 9.32 -14.44 14.25
N TRP A 109 10.48 -13.97 13.81
CA TRP A 109 10.62 -13.14 12.63
C TRP A 109 10.16 -13.86 11.36
N LEU A 110 9.75 -13.08 10.36
CA LEU A 110 9.41 -13.57 9.02
C LEU A 110 10.62 -13.52 8.10
N ARG A 111 11.42 -12.45 8.18
CA ARG A 111 12.74 -12.36 7.54
C ARG A 111 13.81 -11.90 8.52
N LEU A 112 15.01 -12.43 8.33
CA LEU A 112 16.23 -12.03 9.01
C LEU A 112 17.13 -11.32 8.00
N LEU A 113 17.57 -10.13 8.36
CA LEU A 113 18.45 -9.29 7.56
C LEU A 113 19.81 -9.24 8.25
N VAL A 114 20.88 -9.49 7.49
CA VAL A 114 22.26 -9.42 7.98
C VAL A 114 23.04 -8.49 7.08
N ASP A 115 23.65 -7.48 7.70
CA ASP A 115 24.66 -6.65 7.08
C ASP A 115 25.98 -6.81 7.84
N LEU A 116 27.07 -7.04 7.11
CA LEU A 116 28.39 -7.24 7.69
C LEU A 116 29.44 -6.53 6.83
N THR A 117 30.42 -5.90 7.49
CA THR A 117 31.61 -5.34 6.84
C THR A 117 32.86 -6.16 7.17
N PRO A 118 33.94 -6.06 6.36
CA PRO A 118 35.21 -6.72 6.66
C PRO A 118 35.83 -6.32 8.00
N GLN A 119 35.45 -5.15 8.54
CA GLN A 119 35.88 -4.65 9.85
C GLN A 119 35.13 -5.32 11.01
N GLY A 120 34.19 -6.24 10.72
CA GLY A 120 33.40 -6.93 11.73
C GLY A 120 32.22 -6.12 12.26
N GLN A 121 31.83 -5.03 11.58
CA GLN A 121 30.61 -4.31 11.94
C GLN A 121 29.42 -5.14 11.48
N LEU A 122 28.74 -5.75 12.43
CA LEU A 122 27.56 -6.60 12.22
C LEU A 122 26.30 -5.83 12.60
N SER A 123 25.35 -5.78 11.68
CA SER A 123 23.97 -5.40 11.94
C SER A 123 23.07 -6.59 11.63
N VAL A 124 22.21 -6.95 12.56
CA VAL A 124 21.15 -7.95 12.35
C VAL A 124 19.83 -7.30 12.71
N SER A 125 18.89 -7.32 11.77
CA SER A 125 17.53 -6.86 11.99
C SER A 125 16.53 -7.95 11.61
N TYR A 126 15.34 -7.81 12.19
CA TYR A 126 14.24 -8.73 12.00
C TYR A 126 13.09 -7.98 11.37
N ASP A 127 12.49 -8.60 10.36
CA ASP A 127 11.32 -8.08 9.69
C ASP A 127 10.12 -8.97 10.00
N TYR A 128 9.05 -8.33 10.48
CA TYR A 128 7.78 -8.92 10.88
C TYR A 128 6.67 -8.68 9.84
N GLY A 129 7.06 -8.21 8.65
CA GLY A 129 6.20 -7.98 7.50
C GLY A 129 5.55 -6.60 7.51
N ASP A 130 6.29 -5.58 7.92
CA ASP A 130 5.82 -4.19 7.84
C ASP A 130 5.47 -3.83 6.37
N GLU A 131 6.17 -4.46 5.43
CA GLU A 131 6.00 -4.30 3.98
C GLU A 131 5.78 -5.66 3.29
N PRO A 132 4.92 -5.75 2.25
CA PRO A 132 4.79 -6.93 1.40
C PRO A 132 6.10 -7.38 0.79
N TYR A 133 6.26 -8.69 0.72
CA TYR A 133 7.45 -9.30 0.15
C TYR A 133 7.36 -9.37 -1.38
N GLY A 134 8.50 -9.19 -2.03
CA GLY A 134 8.64 -9.60 -3.43
C GLY A 134 8.49 -11.12 -3.57
N GLU A 135 8.16 -11.58 -4.78
CA GLU A 135 7.83 -12.98 -5.07
C GLU A 135 8.89 -13.99 -4.58
N GLU A 136 10.17 -13.60 -4.57
CA GLU A 136 11.28 -14.42 -4.06
C GLU A 136 11.10 -14.85 -2.59
N PHE A 137 10.45 -14.02 -1.77
CA PHE A 137 10.30 -14.24 -0.32
C PHE A 137 8.86 -14.46 0.13
N LEU A 138 7.89 -14.36 -0.80
CA LEU A 138 6.49 -14.65 -0.52
C LEU A 138 6.24 -16.15 -0.74
N PHE A 139 6.14 -16.91 0.35
CA PHE A 139 5.86 -18.35 0.27
C PHE A 139 4.38 -18.64 -0.02
N PRO A 140 4.05 -19.86 -0.44
CA PRO A 140 2.66 -20.31 -0.51
C PRO A 140 1.93 -20.22 0.84
N ALA A 141 0.61 -20.07 0.81
CA ALA A 141 -0.23 -19.91 2.02
C ALA A 141 -0.09 -21.07 3.02
N GLU A 142 0.10 -22.31 2.55
CA GLU A 142 0.34 -23.49 3.39
C GLU A 142 1.62 -23.39 4.22
N ALA A 143 2.64 -22.68 3.75
CA ALA A 143 3.88 -22.46 4.50
C ALA A 143 3.62 -21.60 5.74
N TYR A 144 2.85 -20.53 5.57
CA TYR A 144 2.48 -19.64 6.67
C TYR A 144 1.49 -20.29 7.63
N ARG A 145 0.56 -21.13 7.16
CA ARG A 145 -0.29 -21.93 8.04
C ARG A 145 0.50 -22.92 8.87
N ALA A 146 1.48 -23.62 8.29
CA ALA A 146 2.38 -24.51 9.03
C ALA A 146 3.22 -23.74 10.07
N ASP A 147 3.64 -22.51 9.73
CA ASP A 147 4.36 -21.61 10.63
C ASP A 147 3.52 -21.21 11.85
N LEU A 148 2.26 -20.80 11.63
CA LEU A 148 1.29 -20.49 12.70
C LEU A 148 0.98 -21.71 13.57
N GLN A 149 0.85 -22.90 12.96
CA GLN A 149 0.65 -24.14 13.71
C GLN A 149 1.82 -24.47 14.64
N ARG A 150 3.07 -24.11 14.26
CA ARG A 150 4.26 -24.35 15.08
C ARG A 150 4.41 -23.34 16.21
N TYR A 151 4.22 -22.06 15.92
CA TYR A 151 4.56 -20.96 16.83
C TYR A 151 3.35 -20.30 17.51
N GLY A 152 2.13 -20.73 17.18
CA GLY A 152 0.90 -20.21 17.77
C GLY A 152 0.47 -18.86 17.17
N ASP A 153 -0.42 -18.18 17.90
CA ASP A 153 -1.00 -16.90 17.50
C ASP A 153 0.02 -15.78 17.61
N ARG A 154 0.75 -15.53 16.50
CA ARG A 154 1.54 -14.32 16.34
C ARG A 154 0.70 -13.20 15.74
N ARG A 155 1.10 -11.95 15.99
CA ARG A 155 0.63 -10.83 15.17
C ARG A 155 1.17 -11.00 13.75
N LEU A 156 0.27 -11.28 12.81
CA LEU A 156 0.55 -11.20 11.39
C LEU A 156 0.12 -9.82 10.87
N PRO A 157 0.91 -9.19 10.00
CA PRO A 157 0.45 -8.02 9.28
C PRO A 157 -0.73 -8.42 8.38
N LEU A 158 -1.66 -7.48 8.15
CA LEU A 158 -2.92 -7.78 7.48
C LEU A 158 -2.72 -8.38 6.08
N TRP A 159 -1.78 -7.86 5.30
CA TRP A 159 -1.49 -8.36 3.96
C TRP A 159 -1.08 -9.84 3.96
N LEU A 160 -0.33 -10.28 4.99
CA LEU A 160 0.11 -11.67 5.09
C LEU A 160 -1.00 -12.56 5.64
N ALA A 161 -1.82 -12.04 6.55
CA ALA A 161 -3.03 -12.71 7.00
C ALA A 161 -3.98 -12.98 5.83
N ALA A 162 -4.23 -11.97 5.00
CA ALA A 162 -5.05 -12.09 3.81
C ALA A 162 -4.45 -13.09 2.82
N HIS A 163 -3.16 -12.98 2.48
CA HIS A 163 -2.46 -13.97 1.63
C HIS A 163 -2.63 -15.41 2.15
N THR A 164 -2.60 -15.58 3.47
CA THR A 164 -2.69 -16.90 4.12
C THR A 164 -4.12 -17.47 4.13
N PHE A 165 -5.14 -16.61 4.26
CA PHE A 165 -6.51 -17.03 4.61
C PHE A 165 -7.64 -16.51 3.70
N GLN A 166 -7.34 -15.70 2.68
CA GLN A 166 -8.38 -15.07 1.86
C GLN A 166 -9.17 -16.04 0.99
N GLU A 167 -8.54 -17.10 0.47
CA GLU A 167 -9.18 -18.21 -0.28
C GLU A 167 -10.18 -17.77 -1.37
N GLY A 168 -9.98 -16.60 -1.99
CA GLY A 168 -10.88 -16.02 -2.98
C GLY A 168 -12.20 -15.49 -2.43
N ARG A 169 -12.36 -15.35 -1.10
CA ARG A 169 -13.63 -14.97 -0.44
C ARG A 169 -14.16 -13.61 -0.89
N GLN A 170 -13.28 -12.69 -1.31
CA GLN A 170 -13.67 -11.37 -1.84
C GLN A 170 -13.87 -11.35 -3.36
N LEU A 171 -13.48 -12.40 -4.10
CA LEU A 171 -13.57 -12.42 -5.55
C LEU A 171 -15.03 -12.39 -6.01
N ARG A 172 -15.27 -11.58 -7.03
CA ARG A 172 -16.59 -11.38 -7.62
C ARG A 172 -16.54 -11.50 -9.14
N THR A 173 -16.30 -12.72 -9.63
CA THR A 173 -16.32 -12.99 -11.08
C THR A 173 -17.67 -12.61 -11.70
N PRO A 174 -17.75 -12.37 -13.02
CA PRO A 174 -19.03 -12.04 -13.67
C PRO A 174 -20.15 -13.05 -13.39
N GLN A 175 -19.83 -14.34 -13.32
CA GLN A 175 -20.79 -15.40 -12.99
C GLN A 175 -21.28 -15.29 -11.54
N VAL A 176 -20.36 -15.07 -10.59
CA VAL A 176 -20.69 -14.88 -9.17
C VAL A 176 -21.51 -13.61 -8.96
N ALA A 177 -21.16 -12.52 -9.64
CA ALA A 177 -21.89 -11.25 -9.56
C ALA A 177 -23.34 -11.39 -10.06
N ALA A 178 -23.53 -12.02 -11.22
CA ALA A 178 -24.86 -12.26 -11.78
C ALA A 178 -25.72 -13.16 -10.90
N GLU A 179 -25.13 -14.21 -10.31
CA GLU A 179 -25.85 -15.09 -9.39
C GLU A 179 -26.26 -14.36 -8.10
N ARG A 180 -25.32 -13.67 -7.45
CA ARG A 180 -25.60 -12.92 -6.22
C ARG A 180 -26.65 -11.84 -6.44
N ALA A 181 -26.58 -11.08 -7.55
CA ALA A 181 -27.56 -10.05 -7.86
C ALA A 181 -28.99 -10.63 -8.01
N ARG A 182 -29.13 -11.82 -8.61
CA ARG A 182 -30.44 -12.51 -8.70
C ARG A 182 -30.95 -12.97 -7.33
N ILE A 183 -30.06 -13.53 -6.51
CA ILE A 183 -30.41 -13.96 -5.14
C ILE A 183 -30.85 -12.77 -4.29
N ASP A 184 -30.09 -11.66 -4.32
CA ASP A 184 -30.40 -10.44 -3.57
C ASP A 184 -31.74 -9.86 -4.01
N SER A 185 -31.97 -9.76 -5.33
CA SER A 185 -33.25 -9.31 -5.89
C SER A 185 -34.42 -10.20 -5.45
N ALA A 186 -34.27 -11.54 -5.51
CA ALA A 186 -35.30 -12.48 -5.08
C ALA A 186 -35.59 -12.42 -3.56
N ARG A 187 -34.61 -12.00 -2.77
CA ARG A 187 -34.72 -11.81 -1.32
C ARG A 187 -35.13 -10.39 -0.91
N GLY A 188 -35.27 -9.47 -1.87
CA GLY A 188 -35.54 -8.06 -1.59
C GLY A 188 -34.37 -7.35 -0.88
N VAL A 189 -33.15 -7.89 -0.96
CA VAL A 189 -31.96 -7.23 -0.43
C VAL A 189 -31.67 -6.03 -1.32
N SER A 190 -31.60 -4.86 -0.69
CA SER A 190 -31.29 -3.58 -1.35
C SER A 190 -30.01 -3.01 -0.78
N PRO A 191 -29.22 -2.29 -1.59
CA PRO A 191 -28.05 -1.61 -1.09
C PRO A 191 -28.40 -0.40 -0.25
N THR A 192 -27.43 0.06 0.53
CA THR A 192 -27.50 1.30 1.30
C THR A 192 -27.12 2.47 0.39
N SER A 193 -27.77 3.62 0.54
CA SER A 193 -27.31 4.85 -0.14
C SER A 193 -25.95 5.25 0.42
N GLY A 194 -25.06 5.70 -0.47
CA GLY A 194 -23.76 6.28 -0.14
C GLY A 194 -23.67 7.76 -0.50
N ASP A 195 -24.80 8.43 -0.75
CA ASP A 195 -24.82 9.83 -1.16
C ASP A 195 -24.34 10.79 -0.05
N ASP A 196 -24.47 10.38 1.21
CA ASP A 196 -23.94 11.11 2.36
C ASP A 196 -22.41 10.91 2.52
N ASP A 197 -21.84 9.88 1.88
CA ASP A 197 -20.42 9.53 2.01
C ASP A 197 -19.56 10.28 0.98
N PHE A 198 -20.06 10.43 -0.25
CA PHE A 198 -19.28 11.00 -1.36
C PHE A 198 -20.06 12.03 -2.18
N PRO A 199 -19.37 13.08 -2.69
CA PRO A 199 -19.95 14.01 -3.65
C PRO A 199 -20.46 13.30 -4.91
N PRO A 200 -21.32 13.96 -5.72
CA PRO A 200 -21.72 13.43 -7.02
C PRO A 200 -20.52 12.98 -7.86
N LEU A 201 -20.70 11.95 -8.69
CA LEU A 201 -19.62 11.33 -9.48
C LEU A 201 -18.80 12.34 -10.29
N HIS A 202 -19.47 13.33 -10.86
CA HIS A 202 -18.82 14.39 -11.64
C HIS A 202 -17.82 15.20 -10.81
N ASP A 203 -18.18 15.57 -9.58
CA ASP A 203 -17.33 16.34 -8.67
C ASP A 203 -16.15 15.49 -8.20
N VAL A 204 -16.39 14.23 -7.83
CA VAL A 204 -15.31 13.29 -7.45
C VAL A 204 -14.30 13.17 -8.60
N TRP A 205 -14.76 12.99 -9.83
CA TRP A 205 -13.91 12.82 -11.00
C TRP A 205 -13.08 14.08 -11.33
N THR A 206 -13.73 15.25 -11.34
CA THR A 206 -13.07 16.51 -11.69
C THR A 206 -12.10 16.98 -10.61
N ARG A 207 -12.43 16.80 -9.33
CA ARG A 207 -11.51 17.10 -8.21
C ARG A 207 -10.34 16.13 -8.14
N TRP A 208 -10.56 14.84 -8.44
CA TRP A 208 -9.46 13.88 -8.58
C TRP A 208 -8.48 14.32 -9.67
N ALA A 209 -9.00 14.75 -10.82
CA ALA A 209 -8.18 15.26 -11.91
C ALA A 209 -7.43 16.54 -11.54
N ALA A 210 -8.06 17.46 -10.80
CA ALA A 210 -7.42 18.68 -10.30
C ALA A 210 -6.22 18.35 -9.42
N ILE A 211 -6.39 17.49 -8.40
CA ILE A 211 -5.28 17.06 -7.52
C ILE A 211 -4.22 16.32 -8.32
N SER A 212 -4.62 15.40 -9.20
CA SER A 212 -3.69 14.63 -10.03
C SER A 212 -2.80 15.52 -10.90
N SER A 213 -3.37 16.55 -11.52
CA SER A 213 -2.64 17.51 -12.37
C SER A 213 -1.49 18.20 -11.63
N VAL A 214 -1.68 18.50 -10.33
CA VAL A 214 -0.66 19.13 -9.48
C VAL A 214 0.47 18.17 -9.14
N PHE A 215 0.14 16.93 -8.77
CA PHE A 215 1.16 15.92 -8.46
C PHE A 215 2.04 15.58 -9.66
N VAL A 216 1.45 15.50 -10.86
CA VAL A 216 2.24 15.22 -12.06
C VAL A 216 3.04 16.44 -12.54
N ALA A 217 2.53 17.66 -12.37
CA ALA A 217 3.28 18.89 -12.65
C ALA A 217 4.55 18.98 -11.80
N LEU A 218 4.46 18.53 -10.54
CA LEU A 218 5.58 18.40 -9.62
C LEU A 218 6.52 17.22 -9.94
N GLN A 219 6.21 16.43 -10.98
CA GLN A 219 6.90 15.18 -11.31
C GLN A 219 6.98 14.22 -10.12
N SER A 220 5.98 14.26 -9.23
CA SER A 220 5.95 13.37 -8.08
C SER A 220 5.85 11.92 -8.55
N PRO A 221 6.68 10.98 -8.07
CA PRO A 221 6.55 9.57 -8.41
C PRO A 221 5.29 8.94 -7.82
N SER A 222 4.66 9.57 -6.82
CA SER A 222 3.49 9.08 -6.10
C SER A 222 2.28 10.03 -6.23
N GLY A 223 1.17 9.66 -5.60
CA GLY A 223 -0.07 10.46 -5.58
C GLY A 223 -1.07 10.11 -6.69
N PRO A 224 -2.17 10.86 -6.78
CA PRO A 224 -3.28 10.51 -7.66
C PRO A 224 -2.92 10.63 -9.14
N ARG A 225 -3.47 9.73 -9.94
CA ARG A 225 -3.37 9.67 -11.40
C ARG A 225 -4.75 9.56 -12.03
N ILE A 226 -4.90 10.21 -13.18
CA ILE A 226 -5.96 9.96 -14.14
C ILE A 226 -5.37 9.14 -15.29
N LEU A 227 -6.06 8.05 -15.59
CA LEU A 227 -5.91 7.19 -16.75
C LEU A 227 -7.25 7.22 -17.51
N PRO A 228 -7.32 6.70 -18.76
CA PRO A 228 -8.59 6.59 -19.47
C PRO A 228 -9.67 5.91 -18.63
N ALA A 229 -10.73 6.68 -18.32
CA ALA A 229 -11.86 6.28 -17.49
C ALA A 229 -11.52 5.81 -16.05
N THR A 230 -10.28 6.01 -15.59
CA THR A 230 -9.82 5.47 -14.31
C THR A 230 -9.07 6.52 -13.50
N GLY A 231 -9.49 6.75 -12.26
CA GLY A 231 -8.73 7.46 -11.24
C GLY A 231 -8.00 6.43 -10.39
N TRP A 232 -6.69 6.56 -10.23
CA TRP A 232 -5.87 5.68 -9.41
C TRP A 232 -5.14 6.48 -8.33
N PHE A 233 -5.16 5.99 -7.10
CA PHE A 233 -4.49 6.63 -5.97
C PHE A 233 -3.97 5.56 -5.02
N GLU A 234 -2.72 5.75 -4.61
CA GLU A 234 -2.09 5.01 -3.54
C GLU A 234 -1.36 6.06 -2.67
N GLY A 235 -1.74 6.12 -1.40
CA GLY A 235 -1.13 6.98 -0.40
C GLY A 235 0.17 6.40 0.14
N ASN A 236 0.90 7.22 0.90
CA ASN A 236 2.21 6.84 1.45
C ASN A 236 2.14 5.67 2.46
N GLN A 237 0.98 5.46 3.08
CA GLN A 237 0.73 4.36 4.03
C GLN A 237 0.10 3.12 3.37
N ARG A 238 0.20 2.98 2.03
CA ARG A 238 -0.36 1.84 1.28
C ARG A 238 -1.89 1.69 1.38
N SER A 239 -2.59 2.72 1.84
CA SER A 239 -4.02 2.89 1.64
C SER A 239 -4.25 3.44 0.24
N GLY A 240 -5.28 2.99 -0.46
CA GLY A 240 -5.49 3.43 -1.83
C GLY A 240 -6.80 2.97 -2.44
N ALA A 241 -7.16 3.61 -3.55
CA ALA A 241 -8.41 3.39 -4.23
C ALA A 241 -8.28 3.54 -5.74
N THR A 242 -9.22 2.89 -6.42
CA THR A 242 -9.48 3.08 -7.84
C THR A 242 -10.92 3.53 -8.04
N LEU A 243 -11.10 4.61 -8.78
CA LEU A 243 -12.37 5.03 -9.35
C LEU A 243 -12.42 4.61 -10.82
N VAL A 244 -13.32 3.71 -11.20
CA VAL A 244 -13.52 3.28 -12.59
C VAL A 244 -14.86 3.83 -13.10
N ARG A 245 -14.82 4.68 -14.12
CA ARG A 245 -16.01 5.16 -14.84
C ARG A 245 -16.41 4.16 -15.92
N LEU A 246 -17.70 3.88 -15.98
CA LEU A 246 -18.30 2.91 -16.90
C LEU A 246 -19.33 3.60 -17.80
N PRO A 247 -19.68 3.00 -18.96
CA PRO A 247 -20.74 3.52 -19.81
C PRO A 247 -22.09 3.59 -19.08
N GLY A 248 -22.89 4.60 -19.43
CA GLY A 248 -24.25 4.78 -18.90
C GLY A 248 -24.30 5.45 -17.52
N ASP A 249 -23.41 6.43 -17.29
CA ASP A 249 -23.30 7.18 -16.02
C ASP A 249 -23.15 6.26 -14.79
N ARG A 250 -22.27 5.27 -14.94
CA ARG A 250 -21.94 4.31 -13.88
C ARG A 250 -20.51 4.50 -13.46
N ALA A 251 -20.21 4.20 -12.20
CA ALA A 251 -18.84 4.13 -11.73
C ALA A 251 -18.71 3.17 -10.55
N ILE A 252 -17.47 2.79 -10.25
CA ILE A 252 -17.11 2.04 -9.06
C ILE A 252 -15.94 2.75 -8.39
N LEU A 253 -16.09 3.08 -7.11
CA LEU A 253 -15.00 3.52 -6.25
C LEU A 253 -14.72 2.39 -5.26
N SER A 254 -13.55 1.78 -5.34
CA SER A 254 -13.20 0.65 -4.48
C SER A 254 -11.73 0.71 -4.10
N GLY A 255 -11.40 0.21 -2.92
CA GLY A 255 -10.06 0.34 -2.38
C GLY A 255 -9.89 -0.38 -1.06
N GLY A 256 -8.77 -0.09 -0.42
CA GLY A 256 -8.40 -0.69 0.87
C GLY A 256 -7.63 0.29 1.74
N VAL A 257 -7.97 0.28 3.02
CA VAL A 257 -7.14 0.85 4.10
C VAL A 257 -6.14 -0.22 4.54
N TRP A 258 -4.87 0.17 4.66
CA TRP A 258 -3.74 -0.77 4.82
C TRP A 258 -3.86 -1.74 6.00
N ASP A 259 -4.27 -1.26 7.17
CA ASP A 259 -4.41 -2.05 8.41
C ASP A 259 -5.87 -2.08 8.91
N ALA A 260 -6.81 -2.30 7.99
CA ALA A 260 -8.23 -2.38 8.31
C ALA A 260 -8.54 -3.48 9.33
N ARG A 261 -9.07 -3.05 10.48
CA ARG A 261 -9.31 -3.92 11.64
C ARG A 261 -10.33 -5.03 11.34
N GLU A 262 -11.37 -4.71 10.59
CA GLU A 262 -12.42 -5.66 10.21
C GLU A 262 -11.88 -6.83 9.36
N LEU A 263 -10.88 -6.59 8.51
CA LEU A 263 -10.22 -7.66 7.77
C LEU A 263 -9.26 -8.44 8.66
N ALA A 264 -8.54 -7.77 9.56
CA ALA A 264 -7.67 -8.44 10.52
C ALA A 264 -8.49 -9.40 11.41
N ASP A 265 -9.63 -8.96 11.93
CA ASP A 265 -10.56 -9.77 12.72
C ASP A 265 -11.11 -10.95 11.89
N ALA A 266 -11.45 -10.72 10.61
CA ALA A 266 -11.96 -11.77 9.73
C ALA A 266 -10.92 -12.86 9.38
N TYR A 267 -9.67 -12.48 9.12
CA TYR A 267 -8.62 -13.43 8.73
C TYR A 267 -7.91 -14.08 9.91
N LEU A 268 -7.67 -13.34 10.99
CA LEU A 268 -6.89 -13.83 12.14
C LEU A 268 -7.76 -14.46 13.22
N SER A 269 -8.99 -13.97 13.40
CA SER A 269 -9.90 -14.47 14.45
C SER A 269 -11.04 -15.34 13.90
N GLY A 270 -11.03 -15.66 12.61
CA GLY A 270 -12.08 -16.45 11.95
C GLY A 270 -13.42 -15.71 11.83
N GLY A 271 -13.41 -14.38 11.89
CA GLY A 271 -14.60 -13.55 11.72
C GLY A 271 -15.21 -13.63 10.31
N SER A 272 -16.41 -13.08 10.18
CA SER A 272 -17.03 -12.88 8.86
C SER A 272 -16.46 -11.65 8.19
N LEU A 273 -16.20 -11.73 6.88
CA LEU A 273 -15.86 -10.55 6.09
C LEU A 273 -17.10 -9.66 5.92
N PRO A 274 -16.93 -8.33 5.83
CA PRO A 274 -18.00 -7.43 5.42
C PRO A 274 -18.57 -7.86 4.05
N ASP A 275 -19.90 -7.84 3.89
CA ASP A 275 -20.51 -8.06 2.58
C ASP A 275 -20.50 -6.76 1.77
N LEU A 276 -19.31 -6.37 1.29
CA LEU A 276 -19.08 -5.15 0.51
C LEU A 276 -19.96 -5.03 -0.74
N TYR A 277 -20.51 -6.15 -1.20
CA TYR A 277 -21.31 -6.23 -2.43
C TYR A 277 -22.78 -6.55 -2.18
N ARG A 278 -23.26 -6.42 -0.95
CA ARG A 278 -24.67 -6.61 -0.60
C ARG A 278 -25.55 -5.72 -1.47
N GLY A 279 -26.47 -6.30 -2.23
CA GLY A 279 -27.36 -5.56 -3.12
C GLY A 279 -26.66 -4.96 -4.35
N ALA A 280 -25.39 -5.30 -4.61
CA ALA A 280 -24.66 -4.78 -5.76
C ALA A 280 -25.17 -5.39 -7.07
N PRO A 281 -25.30 -4.58 -8.14
CA PRO A 281 -25.76 -5.06 -9.42
C PRO A 281 -24.75 -6.03 -10.07
N ALA A 282 -25.22 -6.80 -11.06
CA ALA A 282 -24.43 -7.84 -11.71
C ALA A 282 -23.19 -7.32 -12.46
N TRP A 283 -23.14 -6.03 -12.78
CA TRP A 283 -22.01 -5.40 -13.47
C TRP A 283 -20.88 -4.97 -12.52
N VAL A 284 -21.10 -4.99 -11.20
CA VAL A 284 -20.01 -4.83 -10.22
C VAL A 284 -19.27 -6.16 -10.13
N THR A 285 -18.08 -6.21 -10.74
CA THR A 285 -17.28 -7.43 -10.89
C THR A 285 -15.81 -7.15 -10.62
N ASN A 286 -15.01 -8.21 -10.43
CA ASN A 286 -13.56 -8.09 -10.18
C ASN A 286 -12.79 -7.33 -11.28
N VAL A 287 -13.29 -7.26 -12.52
CA VAL A 287 -12.61 -6.53 -13.62
C VAL A 287 -12.73 -5.00 -13.51
N THR A 288 -13.62 -4.52 -12.65
CA THR A 288 -13.88 -3.09 -12.42
C THR A 288 -13.54 -2.66 -10.99
N LEU A 289 -13.12 -3.60 -10.15
CA LEU A 289 -12.74 -3.36 -8.77
C LEU A 289 -11.23 -3.11 -8.67
N ASN A 290 -10.81 -2.49 -7.58
CA ASN A 290 -9.41 -2.32 -7.26
C ASN A 290 -8.72 -3.70 -7.10
N ASN A 291 -7.49 -3.81 -7.59
CA ASN A 291 -6.71 -5.06 -7.63
C ASN A 291 -6.49 -5.69 -6.23
N ARG A 292 -6.68 -4.93 -5.14
CA ARG A 292 -6.69 -5.47 -3.77
C ARG A 292 -7.65 -6.64 -3.58
N ILE A 293 -8.70 -6.75 -4.40
CA ILE A 293 -9.61 -7.90 -4.40
C ILE A 293 -8.89 -9.24 -4.60
N GLU A 294 -7.80 -9.27 -5.38
CA GLU A 294 -7.03 -10.49 -5.67
C GLU A 294 -6.27 -10.98 -4.43
N GLY A 295 -5.78 -10.04 -3.61
CA GLY A 295 -5.12 -10.30 -2.34
C GLY A 295 -6.07 -10.42 -1.15
N GLY A 296 -7.38 -10.23 -1.34
CA GLY A 296 -8.35 -10.20 -0.23
C GLY A 296 -8.22 -8.96 0.66
N LEU A 297 -7.74 -7.84 0.13
CA LEU A 297 -7.44 -6.61 0.85
C LEU A 297 -8.39 -5.45 0.52
N LEU A 298 -9.55 -5.75 -0.09
CA LEU A 298 -10.57 -4.75 -0.33
C LEU A 298 -11.31 -4.48 0.99
N THR A 299 -11.40 -3.20 1.38
CA THR A 299 -12.09 -2.78 2.62
C THR A 299 -13.36 -2.00 2.31
N PHE A 300 -13.46 -1.41 1.11
CA PHE A 300 -14.68 -0.74 0.67
C PHE A 300 -14.94 -0.91 -0.82
N CYS A 301 -16.22 -0.89 -1.16
CA CYS A 301 -16.75 -0.84 -2.52
C CYS A 301 -18.01 0.03 -2.55
N TYR A 302 -17.95 1.09 -3.36
CA TYR A 302 -19.05 1.97 -3.68
C TYR A 302 -19.32 1.88 -5.19
N TRP A 303 -20.57 1.94 -5.59
CA TRP A 303 -20.94 2.01 -6.99
C TRP A 303 -21.94 3.12 -7.23
N TYR A 304 -21.76 3.82 -8.35
CA TYR A 304 -22.63 4.90 -8.79
C TYR A 304 -23.53 4.39 -9.90
N SER A 305 -24.83 4.67 -9.79
CA SER A 305 -25.84 4.39 -10.81
C SER A 305 -26.97 5.38 -10.66
N ASP A 306 -27.56 5.79 -11.79
CA ASP A 306 -28.80 6.58 -11.81
C ASP A 306 -28.73 7.87 -10.97
N GLY A 307 -27.56 8.51 -10.91
CA GLY A 307 -27.36 9.75 -10.16
C GLY A 307 -26.96 9.58 -8.70
N HIS A 308 -26.83 8.35 -8.20
CA HIS A 308 -26.66 8.05 -6.78
C HIS A 308 -25.51 7.09 -6.51
N TRP A 309 -24.85 7.29 -5.37
CA TRP A 309 -23.90 6.33 -4.79
C TRP A 309 -24.64 5.29 -3.97
N PHE A 310 -24.13 4.07 -4.03
CA PHE A 310 -24.63 2.92 -3.28
C PHE A 310 -23.47 2.13 -2.70
N LYS A 311 -23.74 1.45 -1.59
CA LYS A 311 -22.80 0.56 -0.91
C LYS A 311 -23.48 -0.66 -0.29
N GLY A 312 -22.71 -1.74 -0.14
CA GLY A 312 -23.08 -2.87 0.71
C GLY A 312 -22.72 -2.57 2.16
N ASP A 313 -21.96 -3.47 2.78
CA ASP A 313 -21.41 -3.29 4.13
C ASP A 313 -20.12 -2.45 4.15
N SER A 314 -19.87 -1.62 3.12
CA SER A 314 -18.69 -0.73 3.09
C SER A 314 -18.78 0.32 4.21
N PRO A 315 -17.65 0.62 4.88
CA PRO A 315 -17.63 1.62 5.95
C PRO A 315 -17.91 3.02 5.41
N PRO A 316 -18.36 3.98 6.25
CA PRO A 316 -18.55 5.38 5.85
C PRO A 316 -17.24 6.02 5.33
N SER A 317 -17.36 7.16 4.66
CA SER A 317 -16.23 7.76 3.94
C SER A 317 -15.11 8.30 4.83
N ASP A 318 -15.39 8.68 6.08
CA ASP A 318 -14.40 9.09 7.07
C ASP A 318 -13.43 7.96 7.42
N GLU A 319 -13.93 6.72 7.51
CA GLU A 319 -13.12 5.51 7.68
C GLU A 319 -12.34 5.13 6.40
N CYS A 320 -12.70 5.69 5.24
CA CYS A 320 -12.00 5.48 3.97
C CYS A 320 -11.00 6.60 3.63
N ALA A 321 -10.88 7.64 4.48
CA ALA A 321 -10.26 8.90 4.09
C ALA A 321 -8.80 8.78 3.65
N ASP A 322 -8.02 7.90 4.29
CA ASP A 322 -6.61 7.67 3.94
C ASP A 322 -6.43 6.96 2.59
N ALA A 323 -7.49 6.32 2.08
CA ALA A 323 -7.46 5.55 0.84
C ALA A 323 -7.91 6.37 -0.37
N VAL A 324 -8.37 7.60 -0.21
CA VAL A 324 -8.87 8.45 -1.31
C VAL A 324 -8.20 9.82 -1.32
N PRO A 325 -8.05 10.48 -2.49
CA PRO A 325 -7.66 11.89 -2.53
C PRO A 325 -8.69 12.77 -1.84
N ALA A 326 -8.26 13.95 -1.38
CA ALA A 326 -9.11 14.93 -0.69
C ALA A 326 -10.08 15.67 -1.63
N PHE A 327 -11.02 14.95 -2.24
CA PHE A 327 -12.02 15.48 -3.18
C PHE A 327 -13.38 15.84 -2.52
N TRP A 328 -13.43 15.88 -1.19
CA TRP A 328 -14.66 16.01 -0.39
C TRP A 328 -15.49 17.25 -0.72
N ALA A 329 -14.83 18.40 -0.81
CA ALA A 329 -15.44 19.69 -1.12
C ALA A 329 -14.48 20.51 -1.98
N ALA A 330 -15.02 21.48 -2.72
CA ALA A 330 -14.23 22.30 -3.64
C ALA A 330 -13.16 23.12 -2.89
N ASP A 331 -13.52 23.71 -1.75
CA ASP A 331 -12.63 24.46 -0.87
C ASP A 331 -11.54 23.56 -0.26
N VAL A 332 -11.90 22.38 0.25
CA VAL A 332 -10.95 21.39 0.77
C VAL A 332 -9.95 20.94 -0.31
N THR A 333 -10.44 20.73 -1.54
CA THR A 333 -9.59 20.35 -2.69
C THR A 333 -8.62 21.48 -3.04
N ALA A 334 -9.11 22.72 -3.11
CA ALA A 334 -8.29 23.90 -3.41
C ALA A 334 -7.22 24.14 -2.36
N ASP A 335 -7.59 23.98 -1.09
CA ASP A 335 -6.70 24.06 0.06
C ASP A 335 -5.55 23.04 -0.01
N VAL A 336 -5.86 21.79 -0.37
CA VAL A 336 -4.84 20.75 -0.57
C VAL A 336 -3.92 21.11 -1.72
N ILE A 337 -4.46 21.56 -2.86
CA ILE A 337 -3.66 22.01 -4.01
C ILE A 337 -2.71 23.14 -3.62
N ALA A 338 -3.21 24.15 -2.89
CA ALA A 338 -2.41 25.27 -2.46
C ALA A 338 -1.26 24.84 -1.52
N ARG A 339 -1.53 23.95 -0.56
CA ARG A 339 -0.53 23.41 0.38
C ARG A 339 0.50 22.50 -0.29
N VAL A 340 0.12 21.77 -1.33
CA VAL A 340 1.05 20.96 -2.12
C VAL A 340 2.02 21.84 -2.92
N LEU A 341 1.57 23.00 -3.38
CA LEU A 341 2.39 23.95 -4.15
C LEU A 341 3.30 24.83 -3.28
N ALA A 342 2.89 25.11 -2.04
CA ALA A 342 3.66 25.92 -1.11
C ALA A 342 3.34 25.60 0.36
N ASP A 343 4.37 25.49 1.20
CA ASP A 343 4.22 25.24 2.65
C ASP A 343 3.37 26.31 3.35
N ASN A 344 3.47 27.57 2.91
CA ASN A 344 2.66 28.69 3.37
C ASN A 344 1.99 29.38 2.17
N PRO A 345 0.79 28.92 1.76
CA PRO A 345 0.11 29.47 0.60
C PRO A 345 -0.21 30.96 0.76
N SER A 346 0.05 31.74 -0.29
CA SER A 346 -0.40 33.14 -0.34
C SER A 346 -1.92 33.24 -0.56
N GLU A 347 -2.50 34.40 -0.25
CA GLU A 347 -3.90 34.69 -0.57
C GLU A 347 -4.17 34.54 -2.07
N THR A 348 -3.27 35.04 -2.92
CA THR A 348 -3.36 34.90 -4.38
C THR A 348 -3.37 33.44 -4.83
N LEU A 349 -2.49 32.59 -4.27
CA LEU A 349 -2.46 31.17 -4.58
C LEU A 349 -3.76 30.48 -4.15
N THR A 350 -4.26 30.82 -2.97
CA THR A 350 -5.53 30.27 -2.44
C THR A 350 -6.71 30.64 -3.34
N VAL A 351 -6.83 31.90 -3.76
CA VAL A 351 -7.86 32.35 -4.71
C VAL A 351 -7.73 31.64 -6.07
N THR A 352 -6.50 31.49 -6.56
CA THR A 352 -6.24 30.83 -7.84
C THR A 352 -6.57 29.34 -7.78
N ALA A 353 -6.23 28.65 -6.69
CA ALA A 353 -6.58 27.25 -6.47
C ALA A 353 -8.11 27.04 -6.43
N ASN A 354 -8.84 27.93 -5.76
CA ASN A 354 -10.31 27.89 -5.74
C ASN A 354 -10.92 28.08 -7.15
N ALA A 355 -10.42 29.06 -7.90
CA ALA A 355 -10.84 29.29 -9.28
C ALA A 355 -10.50 28.10 -10.18
N PHE A 356 -9.35 27.46 -9.97
CA PHE A 356 -8.92 26.27 -10.68
C PHE A 356 -9.82 25.06 -10.44
N VAL A 357 -10.15 24.76 -9.17
CA VAL A 357 -11.07 23.66 -8.83
C VAL A 357 -12.46 23.92 -9.42
N SER A 358 -12.96 25.15 -9.29
CA SER A 358 -14.25 25.54 -9.89
C SER A 358 -14.25 25.35 -11.40
N ALA A 359 -13.16 25.73 -12.08
CA ALA A 359 -13.02 25.55 -13.53
C ALA A 359 -12.93 24.07 -13.94
N CYS A 360 -12.35 23.21 -13.09
CA CYS A 360 -12.34 21.76 -13.31
C CYS A 360 -13.77 21.20 -13.24
N GLU A 361 -14.54 21.57 -12.21
CA GLU A 361 -15.93 21.15 -12.05
C GLU A 361 -16.83 21.65 -13.19
N SER A 362 -16.59 22.83 -13.74
CA SER A 362 -17.36 23.30 -14.91
C SER A 362 -16.83 22.80 -16.27
N GLY A 363 -15.68 22.13 -16.30
CA GLY A 363 -15.02 21.71 -17.55
C GLY A 363 -14.55 22.90 -18.41
N THR A 364 -14.18 24.00 -17.77
CA THR A 364 -13.77 25.27 -18.42
C THR A 364 -12.33 25.64 -18.08
N VAL A 365 -11.48 24.66 -17.77
CA VAL A 365 -10.07 24.93 -17.48
C VAL A 365 -9.40 25.51 -18.73
N THR A 366 -8.55 26.52 -18.54
CA THR A 366 -7.73 27.12 -19.60
C THR A 366 -6.25 26.97 -19.27
N ARG A 367 -5.41 26.94 -20.30
CA ARG A 367 -3.94 26.91 -20.12
C ARG A 367 -3.46 28.07 -19.25
N THR A 368 -3.98 29.28 -19.46
CA THR A 368 -3.60 30.46 -18.67
C THR A 368 -3.93 30.32 -17.18
N LEU A 369 -5.06 29.69 -16.84
CA LEU A 369 -5.41 29.43 -15.45
C LEU A 369 -4.43 28.43 -14.81
N VAL A 370 -4.05 27.39 -15.55
CA VAL A 370 -3.05 26.40 -15.10
C VAL A 370 -1.68 27.08 -14.93
N GLU A 371 -1.22 27.88 -15.89
CA GLU A 371 0.04 28.63 -15.78
C GLU A 371 0.03 29.62 -14.60
N SER A 372 -1.13 30.22 -14.29
CA SER A 372 -1.28 31.11 -13.14
C SER A 372 -1.20 30.36 -11.81
N LEU A 373 -1.70 29.13 -11.75
CA LEU A 373 -1.62 28.27 -10.57
C LEU A 373 -0.16 27.87 -10.25
N PHE A 374 0.64 27.60 -11.28
CA PHE A 374 2.00 27.07 -11.17
C PHE A 374 3.10 28.16 -11.27
N ALA A 375 2.86 29.39 -10.83
CA ALA A 375 3.85 30.47 -10.96
C ALA A 375 4.99 30.38 -9.92
N PRO A 376 6.28 30.49 -10.30
CA PRO A 376 6.79 30.59 -11.68
C PRO A 376 6.82 29.23 -12.40
N ALA A 377 6.42 29.23 -13.68
CA ALA A 377 6.12 28.02 -14.46
C ALA A 377 7.33 27.15 -14.81
N ASP A 378 8.56 27.65 -14.64
CA ASP A 378 9.80 26.94 -14.98
C ASP A 378 10.11 25.74 -14.07
N ARG A 379 9.39 25.61 -12.96
CA ARG A 379 9.54 24.51 -12.00
C ARG A 379 8.56 23.36 -12.20
N PHE A 380 7.60 23.49 -13.11
CA PHE A 380 6.45 22.59 -13.20
C PHE A 380 6.25 22.07 -14.63
N ASP A 381 5.89 20.79 -14.75
CA ASP A 381 5.49 20.19 -16.01
C ASP A 381 4.01 20.50 -16.32
N ILE A 382 3.79 21.69 -16.88
CA ILE A 382 2.45 22.19 -17.22
C ILE A 382 1.76 21.31 -18.27
N ASP A 383 2.52 20.77 -19.22
CA ASP A 383 1.95 19.95 -20.29
C ASP A 383 1.46 18.60 -19.73
N TRP A 384 2.14 18.02 -18.74
CA TRP A 384 1.65 16.83 -18.05
C TRP A 384 0.39 17.12 -17.22
N ALA A 385 0.31 18.26 -16.54
CA ALA A 385 -0.92 18.68 -15.86
C ALA A 385 -2.12 18.79 -16.82
N LEU A 386 -1.92 19.49 -17.95
CA LEU A 386 -2.96 19.64 -18.98
C LEU A 386 -3.37 18.30 -19.58
N ASN A 387 -2.44 17.36 -19.72
CA ASN A 387 -2.75 16.00 -20.16
C ASN A 387 -3.67 15.26 -19.18
N GLN A 388 -3.42 15.32 -17.86
CA GLN A 388 -4.31 14.73 -16.85
C GLN A 388 -5.72 15.34 -16.91
N LEU A 389 -5.80 16.66 -17.03
CA LEU A 389 -7.06 17.39 -17.12
C LEU A 389 -7.82 17.09 -18.42
N SER A 390 -7.11 16.92 -19.53
CA SER A 390 -7.69 16.52 -20.83
C SER A 390 -8.26 15.10 -20.78
N MET A 391 -7.53 14.14 -20.20
CA MET A 391 -8.03 12.77 -20.01
C MET A 391 -9.28 12.73 -19.12
N ALA A 392 -9.40 13.65 -18.17
CA ALA A 392 -10.58 13.80 -17.34
C ALA A 392 -11.73 14.55 -18.03
N GLY A 393 -11.48 15.22 -19.17
CA GLY A 393 -12.46 16.06 -19.85
C GLY A 393 -12.64 17.45 -19.23
N CYS A 394 -11.74 17.87 -18.35
CA CYS A 394 -11.73 19.20 -17.71
C CYS A 394 -11.11 20.28 -18.60
N TYR A 395 -10.23 19.88 -19.54
CA TYR A 395 -9.51 20.76 -20.47
C TYR A 395 -9.69 20.27 -21.90
N ARG A 396 -9.78 21.21 -22.85
CA ARG A 396 -9.74 20.96 -24.30
C ARG A 396 -8.78 21.95 -24.93
N GLU A 397 -7.96 21.48 -25.85
CA GLU A 397 -7.02 22.32 -26.62
C GLU A 397 -7.71 23.32 -27.55
#